data_AF-A0A916NS89-F1
#
_entry.id   AF-A0A916NS89-F1
#
_cell.length_a   1.000
_cell.length_b   1.000
_cell.length_c   1.000
_cell.angle_alpha   90.00
_cell.angle_beta   90.00
_cell.angle_gamma   90.00
#
_symmetry.space_group_name_H-M   'P 1'
#
loop_
_entity.id
_entity.type
_entity.pdbx_description
1 polymer ?
#
loop_
_entity_poly.entity_id
_entity_poly.type
_entity_poly.pdbx_seq_one_letter_code
_entity_poly.pdbx_strand_id
1 'polypeptide(L)'
;MSVIEKINGIAVQANIDGEQTAIAIGEIISRLEIGRQFELHSQLSEIALTLLVSYRDKLNINQEVKEQFVWWYFREKVQKSGKRIDSNLLSELFHEYASSKSVGLESIVIQAIKSDVLTEAQLLQAEAIFSSKTFEKESFAYTIRKKIDLGAMLDKTDVSKLLDFRLYLVLEKALDNKLVPVEGLDYVTSPSDGTPDKKARLKLFQKAQLIRAQS
;
A
#
# COMPACT_ATOMS: atom_id res chain seq x y z
N MET A 1 4.30 -11.43 -35.16
CA MET A 1 4.41 -11.80 -33.73
C MET A 1 4.96 -10.58 -33.00
N SER A 2 4.21 -10.04 -32.04
CA SER A 2 4.67 -8.91 -31.24
C SER A 2 5.84 -9.33 -30.34
N VAL A 3 6.66 -8.38 -29.90
CA VAL A 3 7.76 -8.66 -28.97
C VAL A 3 7.24 -9.30 -27.67
N ILE A 4 6.06 -8.89 -27.23
CA ILE A 4 5.41 -9.42 -26.01
C ILE A 4 4.97 -10.87 -26.20
N GLU A 5 4.34 -11.21 -27.33
CA GLU A 5 3.98 -12.59 -27.66
C GLU A 5 5.22 -13.49 -27.67
N LYS A 6 6.33 -12.98 -28.21
CA LYS A 6 7.60 -13.70 -28.23
C LYS A 6 8.15 -13.91 -26.81
N ILE A 7 8.19 -12.86 -25.98
CA ILE A 7 8.68 -12.97 -24.59
C ILE A 7 7.83 -13.96 -23.79
N ASN A 8 6.51 -13.83 -23.85
CA ASN A 8 5.59 -14.70 -23.14
C ASN A 8 5.67 -16.15 -23.64
N GLY A 9 5.85 -16.36 -24.95
CA GLY A 9 6.05 -17.68 -25.53
C GLY A 9 7.34 -18.35 -25.04
N ILE A 10 8.46 -17.62 -24.99
CA ILE A 10 9.74 -18.11 -24.46
C ILE A 10 9.59 -18.49 -22.98
N ALA A 11 8.93 -17.65 -22.18
CA ALA A 11 8.74 -17.89 -20.75
C ALA A 11 7.95 -19.18 -20.46
N VAL A 12 6.95 -19.51 -21.28
CA VAL A 12 6.14 -20.73 -21.12
C VAL A 12 6.94 -21.99 -21.48
N GLN A 13 7.94 -21.88 -22.35
CA GLN A 13 8.79 -23.00 -22.78
C GLN A 13 9.96 -23.28 -21.82
N ALA A 14 10.05 -22.57 -20.69
CA ALA A 14 11.10 -22.67 -19.69
C ALA A 14 11.03 -24.00 -18.90
N ASN A 15 11.23 -25.14 -19.58
CA ASN A 15 11.03 -26.44 -18.97
C ASN A 15 12.21 -26.93 -18.12
N ILE A 16 13.41 -26.33 -18.21
CA ILE A 16 14.60 -26.84 -17.48
C ILE A 16 15.57 -25.75 -16.99
N ASP A 17 15.80 -24.66 -17.73
CA ASP A 17 16.79 -23.63 -17.36
C ASP A 17 16.17 -22.23 -17.28
N GLY A 18 15.70 -21.89 -16.07
CA GLY A 18 15.04 -20.60 -15.81
C GLY A 18 15.97 -19.39 -15.95
N GLU A 19 17.25 -19.55 -15.59
CA GLU A 19 18.25 -18.46 -15.68
C GLU A 19 18.55 -18.13 -17.14
N GLN A 20 18.87 -19.14 -17.97
CA GLN A 20 19.15 -18.92 -19.39
C GLN A 20 17.93 -18.36 -20.12
N THR A 21 16.74 -18.84 -19.77
CA THR A 21 15.49 -18.28 -20.31
C THR A 21 15.37 -16.79 -19.95
N ALA A 22 15.66 -16.41 -18.70
CA ALA A 22 15.56 -15.03 -18.25
C ALA A 22 16.58 -14.13 -18.96
N ILE A 23 17.82 -14.61 -19.12
CA ILE A 23 18.87 -13.91 -19.86
C ILE A 23 18.43 -13.69 -21.32
N ALA A 24 17.91 -14.72 -21.99
CA ALA A 24 17.43 -14.60 -23.37
C ALA A 24 16.28 -13.60 -23.52
N ILE A 25 15.34 -13.57 -22.56
CA ILE A 25 14.28 -12.55 -22.53
C ILE A 25 14.89 -11.17 -22.28
N GLY A 26 15.81 -11.04 -21.32
CA GLY A 26 16.50 -9.80 -20.99
C GLY A 26 17.24 -9.20 -22.19
N GLU A 27 17.90 -10.03 -23.01
CA GLU A 27 18.53 -9.61 -24.26
C GLU A 27 17.52 -9.02 -25.25
N ILE A 28 16.34 -9.63 -25.38
CA ILE A 28 15.27 -9.10 -26.24
C ILE A 28 14.82 -7.72 -25.73
N ILE A 29 14.61 -7.59 -24.42
CA ILE A 29 14.19 -6.34 -23.78
C ILE A 29 15.25 -5.24 -23.97
N SER A 30 16.53 -5.57 -23.81
CA SER A 30 17.65 -4.61 -23.91
C SER A 30 17.77 -3.93 -25.28
N ARG A 31 17.24 -4.56 -26.34
CA ARG A 31 17.23 -4.03 -27.71
C ARG A 31 16.07 -3.07 -27.98
N LEU A 32 15.13 -2.95 -27.05
CA LEU A 32 14.02 -2.00 -27.14
C LEU A 32 14.46 -0.62 -26.64
N GLU A 33 13.85 0.42 -27.19
CA GLU A 33 13.95 1.76 -26.62
C GLU A 33 13.44 1.79 -25.18
N ILE A 34 14.05 2.64 -24.35
CA ILE A 34 13.78 2.68 -22.91
C ILE A 34 12.30 2.86 -22.57
N GLY A 35 11.58 3.73 -23.31
CA GLY A 35 10.15 3.93 -23.12
C GLY A 35 9.34 2.65 -23.35
N ARG A 36 9.73 1.84 -24.35
CA ARG A 36 9.12 0.53 -24.61
C ARG A 36 9.45 -0.49 -23.53
N GLN A 37 10.67 -0.46 -22.98
CA GLN A 37 11.02 -1.32 -21.85
C GLN A 37 10.12 -1.05 -20.64
N PHE A 38 9.87 0.23 -20.34
CA PHE A 38 8.95 0.62 -19.28
C PHE A 38 7.52 0.18 -19.53
N GLU A 39 7.04 0.07 -20.77
CA GLU A 39 5.68 -0.38 -21.07
C GLU A 39 5.47 -1.90 -20.92
N LEU A 40 6.55 -2.69 -20.79
CA LEU A 40 6.43 -4.15 -20.81
C LEU A 40 5.75 -4.72 -19.57
N HIS A 41 5.99 -4.13 -18.39
CA HIS A 41 5.61 -4.74 -17.11
C HIS A 41 4.13 -5.17 -17.06
N SER A 42 3.23 -4.36 -17.61
CA SER A 42 1.78 -4.61 -17.62
C SER A 42 1.31 -5.61 -18.68
N GLN A 43 2.18 -6.00 -19.60
CA GLN A 43 1.87 -6.86 -20.76
C GLN A 43 2.54 -8.25 -20.68
N LEU A 44 3.48 -8.42 -19.74
CA LEU A 44 4.12 -9.70 -19.48
C LEU A 44 3.16 -10.67 -18.80
N SER A 45 3.27 -11.95 -19.17
CA SER A 45 2.59 -13.03 -18.45
C SER A 45 3.16 -13.16 -17.03
N GLU A 46 2.37 -13.72 -16.11
CA GLU A 46 2.82 -13.95 -14.73
C GLU A 46 4.09 -14.82 -14.65
N ILE A 47 4.20 -15.81 -15.55
CA ILE A 47 5.38 -16.67 -15.67
C ILE A 47 6.60 -15.85 -16.09
N ALA A 48 6.47 -15.02 -17.14
CA ALA A 48 7.56 -14.18 -17.64
C ALA A 48 8.01 -13.18 -16.57
N LEU A 49 7.06 -12.54 -15.89
CA LEU A 49 7.36 -11.56 -14.84
C LEU A 49 8.06 -12.22 -13.64
N THR A 50 7.57 -13.38 -13.18
CA THR A 50 8.20 -14.14 -12.08
C THR A 50 9.64 -14.51 -12.43
N LEU A 51 9.86 -14.99 -13.64
CA LEU A 51 11.18 -15.35 -14.13
C LEU A 51 12.13 -14.14 -14.16
N LEU A 52 11.68 -13.00 -14.70
CA LEU A 52 12.49 -11.78 -14.79
C LEU A 52 12.81 -11.19 -13.41
N VAL A 53 11.87 -11.22 -12.46
CA VAL A 53 12.11 -10.76 -11.08
C VAL A 53 13.10 -11.68 -10.35
N SER A 54 12.99 -12.99 -10.55
CA SER A 54 13.84 -14.00 -9.90
C SER A 54 15.30 -13.91 -10.35
N TYR A 55 15.55 -13.55 -11.62
CA TYR A 55 16.90 -13.45 -12.19
C TYR A 55 17.29 -12.01 -12.53
N ARG A 56 16.65 -11.00 -11.91
CA ARG A 56 16.82 -9.57 -12.26
C ARG A 56 18.27 -9.08 -12.22
N ASP A 57 19.08 -9.63 -11.32
CA ASP A 57 20.50 -9.26 -11.17
C ASP A 57 21.35 -9.73 -12.36
N LYS A 58 20.89 -10.74 -13.10
CA LYS A 58 21.55 -11.26 -14.31
C LYS A 58 21.10 -10.54 -15.59
N LEU A 59 20.02 -9.77 -15.53
CA LEU A 59 19.47 -9.08 -16.70
C LEU A 59 20.31 -7.85 -17.03
N ASN A 60 20.75 -7.73 -18.28
CA ASN A 60 21.40 -6.52 -18.79
C ASN A 60 20.35 -5.51 -19.34
N ILE A 61 19.48 -5.03 -18.46
CA ILE A 61 18.44 -4.02 -18.76
C ILE A 61 18.54 -2.86 -17.76
N ASN A 62 17.88 -1.74 -18.07
CA ASN A 62 17.89 -0.56 -17.22
C ASN A 62 17.37 -0.88 -15.80
N GLN A 63 18.03 -0.33 -14.78
CA GLN A 63 17.71 -0.57 -13.36
C GLN A 63 16.27 -0.16 -13.00
N GLU A 64 15.81 0.99 -13.49
CA GLU A 64 14.45 1.48 -13.23
C GLU A 64 13.39 0.55 -13.85
N VAL A 65 13.71 -0.12 -14.98
CA VAL A 65 12.85 -1.14 -15.59
C VAL A 65 12.78 -2.40 -14.70
N LYS A 66 13.90 -2.82 -14.11
CA LYS A 66 13.92 -3.94 -13.15
C LYS A 66 13.05 -3.61 -11.94
N GLU A 67 13.19 -2.41 -11.38
CA GLU A 67 12.36 -1.94 -10.27
C GLU A 67 10.88 -1.90 -10.63
N GLN A 68 10.55 -1.49 -11.85
CA GLN A 68 9.17 -1.50 -12.33
C GLN A 68 8.62 -2.93 -12.48
N PHE A 69 9.43 -3.91 -12.91
CA PHE A 69 9.03 -5.33 -12.92
C PHE A 69 8.77 -5.86 -11.51
N VAL A 70 9.67 -5.57 -10.57
CA VAL A 70 9.52 -5.95 -9.16
C VAL A 70 8.25 -5.35 -8.56
N TRP A 71 8.03 -4.05 -8.76
CA TRP A 71 6.82 -3.37 -8.29
C TRP A 71 5.55 -3.98 -8.89
N TRP A 72 5.50 -4.18 -10.20
CA TRP A 72 4.33 -4.76 -10.86
C TRP A 72 4.04 -6.18 -10.40
N TYR A 73 5.08 -6.98 -10.20
CA TYR A 73 4.99 -8.34 -9.68
C TYR A 73 4.30 -8.39 -8.32
N PHE A 74 4.75 -7.59 -7.36
CA PHE A 74 4.13 -7.55 -6.03
C PHE A 74 2.73 -6.95 -6.08
N ARG A 75 2.51 -5.89 -6.88
CA ARG A 75 1.20 -5.25 -7.04
C ARG A 75 0.15 -6.25 -7.51
N GLU A 76 0.45 -7.00 -8.57
CA GLU A 76 -0.49 -7.98 -9.14
C GLU A 76 -0.75 -9.13 -8.17
N LYS A 77 0.29 -9.67 -7.51
CA LYS A 77 0.11 -10.74 -6.52
C LYS A 77 -0.74 -10.29 -5.33
N VAL A 78 -0.52 -9.07 -4.82
CA VAL A 78 -1.34 -8.50 -3.75
C VAL A 78 -2.78 -8.28 -4.20
N GLN A 79 -2.99 -7.75 -5.40
CA GLN A 79 -4.34 -7.56 -5.96
C GLN A 79 -5.09 -8.89 -6.13
N LYS A 80 -4.40 -9.95 -6.56
CA LYS A 80 -4.97 -11.31 -6.71
C LYS A 80 -5.27 -12.00 -5.37
N SER A 81 -4.63 -11.57 -4.28
CA SER A 81 -4.85 -12.15 -2.94
C SER A 81 -6.25 -11.85 -2.37
N GLY A 82 -6.98 -10.90 -2.97
CA GLY A 82 -8.38 -10.62 -2.62
C GLY A 82 -8.51 -9.99 -1.23
N LYS A 83 -9.16 -10.70 -0.30
CA LYS A 83 -9.48 -10.14 1.04
C LYS A 83 -8.32 -10.17 2.02
N ARG A 84 -7.30 -11.02 1.80
CA ARG A 84 -6.17 -11.18 2.71
C ARG A 84 -4.90 -11.51 1.95
N ILE A 85 -3.80 -10.85 2.31
CA ILE A 85 -2.48 -11.14 1.75
C ILE A 85 -1.89 -12.37 2.45
N ASP A 86 -1.39 -13.31 1.66
CA ASP A 86 -0.68 -14.49 2.18
C ASP A 86 0.61 -14.09 2.91
N SER A 87 0.96 -14.81 3.98
CA SER A 87 2.12 -14.48 4.80
C SER A 87 3.44 -14.67 4.07
N ASN A 88 3.53 -15.62 3.13
CA ASN A 88 4.75 -15.81 2.33
C ASN A 88 4.95 -14.65 1.36
N LEU A 89 3.86 -14.21 0.70
CA LEU A 89 3.91 -13.05 -0.20
C LEU A 89 4.33 -11.77 0.55
N LEU A 90 3.81 -11.57 1.76
CA LEU A 90 4.18 -10.42 2.58
C LEU A 90 5.65 -10.48 3.02
N SER A 91 6.13 -11.65 3.42
CA SER A 91 7.53 -11.88 3.78
C SER A 91 8.47 -11.64 2.59
N GLU A 92 8.10 -12.12 1.40
CA GLU A 92 8.82 -11.88 0.14
C GLU A 92 8.93 -10.38 -0.15
N LEU A 93 7.81 -9.63 0.01
CA LEU A 93 7.78 -8.18 -0.17
C LEU A 93 8.69 -7.46 0.83
N PHE A 94 8.64 -7.85 2.09
CA PHE A 94 9.47 -7.27 3.16
C PHE A 94 10.96 -7.51 2.91
N HIS A 95 11.32 -8.71 2.47
CA HIS A 95 12.69 -9.04 2.10
C HIS A 95 13.18 -8.17 0.94
N GLU A 96 12.36 -8.00 -0.09
CA GLU A 96 12.70 -7.15 -1.24
C GLU A 96 12.79 -5.66 -0.86
N TYR A 97 11.92 -5.17 0.03
CA TYR A 97 12.03 -3.81 0.54
C TYR A 97 13.30 -3.62 1.39
N ALA A 98 13.68 -4.62 2.19
CA ALA A 98 14.87 -4.53 3.05
C ALA A 98 16.15 -4.30 2.24
N SER A 99 16.26 -4.92 1.05
CA SER A 99 17.40 -4.77 0.16
C SER A 99 17.34 -3.50 -0.70
N SER A 100 16.18 -3.18 -1.27
CA SER A 100 16.04 -2.08 -2.24
C SER A 100 15.69 -0.72 -1.64
N LYS A 101 15.04 -0.71 -0.46
CA LYS A 101 14.38 0.47 0.12
C LYS A 101 13.44 1.17 -0.88
N SER A 102 12.84 0.40 -1.78
CA SER A 102 11.95 0.93 -2.82
C SER A 102 10.67 1.54 -2.24
N VAL A 103 10.46 2.83 -2.52
CA VAL A 103 9.22 3.56 -2.20
C VAL A 103 8.01 2.91 -2.88
N GLY A 104 8.21 2.31 -4.06
CA GLY A 104 7.17 1.58 -4.78
C GLY A 104 6.64 0.40 -3.96
N LEU A 105 7.53 -0.38 -3.33
CA LEU A 105 7.13 -1.53 -2.51
C LEU A 105 6.42 -1.09 -1.23
N GLU A 106 6.90 -0.03 -0.59
CA GLU A 106 6.22 0.56 0.56
C GLU A 106 4.80 1.03 0.20
N SER A 107 4.63 1.62 -0.99
CA SER A 107 3.30 2.06 -1.47
C SER A 107 2.30 0.91 -1.60
N ILE A 108 2.78 -0.31 -1.93
CA ILE A 108 1.94 -1.51 -2.01
C ILE A 108 1.45 -1.90 -0.61
N VAL A 109 2.33 -1.86 0.40
CA VAL A 109 1.96 -2.15 1.79
C VAL A 109 0.98 -1.10 2.32
N ILE A 110 1.23 0.19 2.05
CA ILE A 110 0.30 1.27 2.42
C ILE A 110 -1.07 1.04 1.80
N GLN A 111 -1.13 0.66 0.52
CA GLN A 111 -2.40 0.37 -0.13
C GLN A 111 -3.09 -0.87 0.47
N ALA A 112 -2.31 -1.89 0.88
CA ALA A 112 -2.83 -3.05 1.58
C ALA A 112 -3.45 -2.69 2.94
N ILE A 113 -2.83 -1.77 3.68
CA ILE A 113 -3.37 -1.24 4.94
C ILE A 113 -4.68 -0.49 4.70
N LYS A 114 -4.73 0.39 3.69
CA LYS A 114 -5.92 1.17 3.34
C LYS A 114 -7.11 0.31 2.92
N SER A 115 -6.84 -0.81 2.26
CA SER A 115 -7.86 -1.78 1.84
C SER A 115 -8.23 -2.79 2.94
N ASP A 116 -7.68 -2.65 4.15
CA ASP A 116 -7.88 -3.55 5.29
C ASP A 116 -7.61 -5.04 4.97
N VAL A 117 -6.67 -5.32 4.04
CA VAL A 117 -6.31 -6.70 3.65
C VAL A 117 -5.21 -7.32 4.52
N LEU A 118 -4.54 -6.51 5.34
CA LEU A 118 -3.61 -7.00 6.36
C LEU A 118 -4.34 -7.39 7.64
N THR A 119 -3.84 -8.43 8.29
CA THR A 119 -4.19 -8.76 9.69
C THR A 119 -3.41 -7.86 10.66
N GLU A 120 -3.86 -7.77 11.92
CA GLU A 120 -3.15 -7.03 12.97
C GLU A 120 -1.72 -7.56 13.18
N ALA A 121 -1.53 -8.88 13.17
CA ALA A 121 -0.20 -9.48 13.30
C ALA A 121 0.73 -9.09 12.13
N GLN A 122 0.20 -9.03 10.90
CA GLN A 122 0.95 -8.59 9.73
C GLN A 122 1.26 -7.09 9.77
N LEU A 123 0.34 -6.28 10.30
CA LEU A 123 0.57 -4.84 10.49
C LEU A 123 1.71 -4.60 11.48
N LEU A 124 1.72 -5.31 12.61
CA LEU A 124 2.81 -5.22 13.60
C LEU A 124 4.17 -5.58 12.99
N GLN A 125 4.22 -6.58 12.11
CA GLN A 125 5.44 -6.92 11.36
C GLN A 125 5.86 -5.78 10.42
N ALA A 126 4.90 -5.16 9.73
CA ALA A 126 5.17 -4.02 8.86
C ALA A 126 5.69 -2.81 9.67
N GLU A 127 5.14 -2.53 10.84
CA GLU A 127 5.58 -1.44 11.73
C GLU A 127 7.03 -1.58 12.20
N ALA A 128 7.56 -2.81 12.27
CA ALA A 128 8.97 -3.05 12.56
C ALA A 128 9.92 -2.72 11.39
N ILE A 129 9.38 -2.54 10.18
CA ILE A 129 10.15 -2.40 8.94
C ILE A 129 10.01 -1.00 8.34
N PHE A 130 8.80 -0.43 8.35
CA PHE A 130 8.48 0.85 7.72
C PHE A 130 8.30 1.95 8.77
N SER A 131 8.83 3.13 8.48
CA SER A 131 8.81 4.30 9.39
C SER A 131 8.52 5.62 8.67
N SER A 132 8.02 5.57 7.42
CA SER A 132 7.64 6.81 6.76
C SER A 132 6.39 7.41 7.40
N LYS A 133 6.28 8.74 7.34
CA LYS A 133 5.10 9.47 7.84
C LYS A 133 3.79 8.98 7.21
N THR A 134 3.83 8.59 5.92
CA THR A 134 2.65 8.07 5.22
C THR A 134 2.27 6.70 5.75
N PHE A 135 3.25 5.83 5.99
CA PHE A 135 3.03 4.53 6.59
C PHE A 135 2.46 4.65 8.01
N GLU A 136 3.10 5.45 8.87
CA GLU A 136 2.63 5.68 10.25
C GLU A 136 1.19 6.17 10.30
N LYS A 137 0.85 7.13 9.43
CA LYS A 137 -0.51 7.67 9.30
C LYS A 137 -1.52 6.58 8.96
N GLU A 138 -1.24 5.76 7.94
CA GLU A 138 -2.19 4.74 7.47
C GLU A 138 -2.27 3.54 8.42
N SER A 139 -1.17 3.17 9.08
CA SER A 139 -1.17 2.19 10.17
C SER A 139 -2.07 2.65 11.32
N PHE A 140 -1.87 3.90 11.78
CA PHE A 140 -2.71 4.47 12.81
C PHE A 140 -4.18 4.51 12.39
N ALA A 141 -4.47 4.93 11.15
CA ALA A 141 -5.84 4.92 10.61
C ALA A 141 -6.47 3.53 10.64
N TYR A 142 -5.73 2.47 10.31
CA TYR A 142 -6.18 1.08 10.40
C TYR A 142 -6.54 0.70 11.84
N THR A 143 -5.66 0.97 12.79
CA THR A 143 -5.89 0.63 14.21
C THR A 143 -7.15 1.32 14.74
N ILE A 144 -7.36 2.58 14.39
CA ILE A 144 -8.59 3.29 14.76
C ILE A 144 -9.82 2.70 14.07
N ARG A 145 -9.75 2.34 12.78
CA ARG A 145 -10.87 1.67 12.10
C ARG A 145 -11.25 0.36 12.81
N LYS A 146 -10.27 -0.44 13.24
CA LYS A 146 -10.52 -1.66 14.02
C LYS A 146 -11.15 -1.38 15.38
N LYS A 147 -10.67 -0.38 16.13
CA LYS A 147 -11.32 0.06 17.37
C LYS A 147 -12.80 0.43 17.14
N ILE A 148 -13.07 1.21 16.09
CA ILE A 148 -14.44 1.63 15.73
C ILE A 148 -15.32 0.42 15.37
N ASP A 149 -14.80 -0.52 14.57
CA ASP A 149 -15.54 -1.71 14.16
C ASP A 149 -15.85 -2.64 15.34
N LEU A 150 -15.00 -2.64 16.38
CA LEU A 150 -15.24 -3.34 17.65
C LEU A 150 -16.14 -2.57 18.63
N GLY A 151 -16.58 -1.36 18.28
CA GLY A 151 -17.39 -0.51 19.16
C GLY A 151 -16.60 0.07 20.35
N ALA A 152 -15.28 0.13 20.27
CA ALA A 152 -14.45 0.69 21.33
C ALA A 152 -14.48 2.23 21.29
N MET A 153 -14.55 2.85 22.48
CA MET A 153 -14.45 4.30 22.63
C MET A 153 -13.04 4.77 22.28
N LEU A 154 -12.95 5.88 21.55
CA LEU A 154 -11.69 6.56 21.25
C LEU A 154 -11.30 7.44 22.43
N ASP A 155 -10.04 7.35 22.86
CA ASP A 155 -9.55 8.25 23.90
C ASP A 155 -9.13 9.61 23.33
N LYS A 156 -8.75 10.53 24.23
CA LYS A 156 -8.26 11.86 23.88
C LYS A 156 -7.03 11.82 22.96
N THR A 157 -6.14 10.85 23.16
CA THR A 157 -4.92 10.70 22.33
C THR A 157 -5.30 10.26 20.92
N ASP A 158 -6.24 9.34 20.78
CA ASP A 158 -6.77 8.90 19.49
C ASP A 158 -7.36 10.09 18.71
N VAL A 159 -8.22 10.89 19.35
CA VAL A 159 -8.86 12.06 18.70
C VAL A 159 -7.82 13.10 18.28
N SER A 160 -6.85 13.43 19.14
CA SER A 160 -5.78 14.38 18.80
C SER A 160 -4.99 13.90 17.58
N LYS A 161 -4.53 12.64 17.60
CA LYS A 161 -3.76 12.06 16.48
C LYS A 161 -4.56 11.99 15.19
N LEU A 162 -5.86 11.70 15.24
CA LEU A 162 -6.72 11.72 14.05
C LEU A 162 -6.77 13.13 13.41
N LEU A 163 -6.83 14.17 14.23
CA LEU A 163 -6.81 15.55 13.74
C LEU A 163 -5.43 15.92 13.18
N ASP A 164 -4.36 15.55 13.86
CA ASP A 164 -2.97 15.82 13.45
C ASP A 164 -2.63 15.14 12.12
N PHE A 165 -3.03 13.88 11.94
CA PHE A 165 -2.88 13.15 10.68
C PHE A 165 -3.91 13.50 9.61
N ARG A 166 -4.87 14.39 9.93
CA ARG A 166 -5.96 14.81 9.04
C ARG A 166 -6.83 13.63 8.57
N LEU A 167 -7.09 12.67 9.47
CA LEU A 167 -7.90 11.47 9.25
C LEU A 167 -9.39 11.74 9.55
N TYR A 168 -9.92 12.83 8.97
CA TYR A 168 -11.24 13.34 9.32
C TYR A 168 -12.39 12.36 9.06
N LEU A 169 -12.30 11.55 8.01
CA LEU A 169 -13.34 10.55 7.70
C LEU A 169 -13.42 9.44 8.74
N VAL A 170 -12.27 9.05 9.31
CA VAL A 170 -12.21 8.04 10.38
C VAL A 170 -12.83 8.60 11.66
N LEU A 171 -12.48 9.84 12.01
CA LEU A 171 -13.08 10.54 13.15
C LEU A 171 -14.58 10.78 12.96
N GLU A 172 -15.02 11.12 11.74
CA GLU A 172 -16.44 11.26 11.44
C GLU A 172 -17.20 9.96 11.68
N LYS A 173 -16.68 8.82 11.20
CA LYS A 173 -17.27 7.50 11.45
C LYS A 173 -17.38 7.20 12.96
N ALA A 174 -16.36 7.56 13.75
CA ALA A 174 -16.38 7.38 15.20
C ALA A 174 -17.47 8.23 15.87
N LEU A 175 -17.61 9.51 15.47
CA LEU A 175 -18.66 10.39 15.98
C LEU A 175 -20.06 9.88 15.62
N ASP A 176 -20.25 9.41 14.39
CA ASP A 176 -21.53 8.87 13.92
C ASP A 176 -21.93 7.62 14.71
N ASN A 177 -20.96 6.81 15.12
CA ASN A 177 -21.16 5.65 15.98
C ASN A 177 -21.20 5.99 17.48
N LYS A 178 -21.14 7.27 17.88
CA LYS A 178 -21.07 7.73 19.28
C LYS A 178 -19.91 7.12 20.07
N LEU A 179 -18.78 6.85 19.41
CA LEU A 179 -17.59 6.24 19.99
C LEU A 179 -16.54 7.26 20.45
N VAL A 180 -16.94 8.50 20.70
CA VAL A 180 -16.05 9.56 21.21
C VAL A 180 -16.64 10.09 22.51
N PRO A 181 -15.90 10.01 23.64
CA PRO A 181 -16.37 10.51 24.93
C PRO A 181 -16.40 12.05 24.93
N VAL A 182 -17.13 12.62 25.89
CA VAL A 182 -17.36 14.07 25.96
C VAL A 182 -16.03 14.85 26.01
N GLU A 183 -15.05 14.37 26.77
CA GLU A 183 -13.71 14.96 26.87
C GLU A 183 -12.95 14.91 25.53
N GLY A 184 -13.21 13.89 24.72
CA GLY A 184 -12.68 13.77 23.36
C GLY A 184 -13.30 14.80 22.41
N LEU A 185 -14.56 15.16 22.62
CA LEU A 185 -15.23 16.18 21.80
C LEU A 185 -14.60 17.57 21.98
N ASP A 186 -13.91 17.85 23.10
CA ASP A 186 -13.23 19.14 23.35
C ASP A 186 -12.10 19.42 22.37
N TYR A 187 -11.55 18.37 21.75
CA TYR A 187 -10.49 18.46 20.75
C TYR A 187 -11.01 18.86 19.37
N VAL A 188 -12.29 18.65 19.11
CA VAL A 188 -12.93 19.02 17.86
C VAL A 188 -13.39 20.47 17.97
N THR A 189 -12.49 21.41 17.69
CA THR A 189 -12.74 22.85 17.79
C THR A 189 -13.18 23.47 16.46
N SER A 190 -13.87 24.61 16.52
CA SER A 190 -14.24 25.39 15.34
C SER A 190 -12.98 25.86 14.61
N PRO A 191 -12.84 25.61 13.29
CA PRO A 191 -11.67 26.04 12.54
C PRO A 191 -11.63 27.56 12.36
N SER A 192 -10.48 28.19 12.59
CA SER A 192 -10.24 29.60 12.29
C SER A 192 -10.03 29.83 10.80
N ASP A 193 -10.06 31.09 10.37
CA ASP A 193 -9.69 31.47 9.01
C ASP A 193 -8.25 31.08 8.69
N GLY A 194 -8.04 30.54 7.48
CA GLY A 194 -6.75 30.00 7.04
C GLY A 194 -6.44 28.57 7.50
N THR A 195 -7.30 27.94 8.32
CA THR A 195 -7.08 26.54 8.75
C THR A 195 -7.15 25.59 7.54
N PRO A 196 -6.17 24.69 7.35
CA PRO A 196 -6.24 23.64 6.35
C PRO A 196 -7.52 22.80 6.53
N ASP A 197 -8.12 22.38 5.42
CA ASP A 197 -9.30 21.52 5.42
C ASP A 197 -10.49 22.07 6.23
N LYS A 198 -10.64 23.41 6.25
CA LYS A 198 -11.69 24.14 7.01
C LYS A 198 -13.08 23.50 6.88
N LYS A 199 -13.48 23.08 5.68
CA LYS A 199 -14.78 22.43 5.43
C LYS A 199 -14.95 21.12 6.21
N ALA A 200 -13.93 20.24 6.19
CA ALA A 200 -13.98 18.96 6.89
C ALA A 200 -13.98 19.18 8.41
N ARG A 201 -13.14 20.08 8.92
CA ARG A 201 -13.09 20.41 10.35
C ARG A 201 -14.39 21.04 10.86
N LEU A 202 -15.00 21.94 10.08
CA LEU A 202 -16.28 22.54 10.45
C LEU A 202 -17.39 21.49 10.54
N LYS A 203 -17.43 20.53 9.60
CA LYS A 203 -18.37 19.42 9.62
C LYS A 203 -18.22 18.57 10.90
N LEU A 204 -16.99 18.24 11.27
CA LEU A 204 -16.69 17.51 12.51
C LEU A 204 -17.12 18.30 13.75
N PHE A 205 -16.80 19.60 13.79
CA PHE A 205 -17.19 20.49 14.90
C PHE A 205 -18.70 20.51 15.09
N GLN A 206 -19.46 20.70 14.02
CA GLN A 206 -20.93 20.70 14.07
C GLN A 206 -21.49 19.38 14.60
N LYS A 207 -20.95 18.23 14.15
CA LYS A 207 -21.34 16.91 14.67
C LYS A 207 -21.02 16.76 16.15
N ALA A 208 -19.83 17.19 16.59
CA ALA A 208 -19.44 17.13 17.99
C ALA A 208 -20.39 17.95 18.89
N GLN A 209 -20.79 19.16 18.45
CA GLN A 209 -21.75 19.99 19.20
C GLN A 209 -23.15 19.34 19.29
N LEU A 210 -23.62 18.70 18.21
CA LEU A 210 -24.90 17.99 18.22
C LEU A 210 -24.89 16.82 19.22
N ILE A 211 -23.79 16.05 19.28
CA ILE A 211 -23.65 14.92 20.21
C ILE A 211 -23.65 15.44 21.65
N ARG A 212 -22.96 16.55 21.94
CA ARG A 212 -22.97 17.18 23.27
C ARG A 212 -24.36 17.60 23.71
N ALA A 213 -25.13 18.20 22.82
CA ALA A 213 -26.49 18.65 23.16
C ALA A 213 -27.44 17.49 23.49
N GLN A 214 -27.06 16.25 23.16
CA GLN A 214 -27.84 15.03 23.42
C GLN A 214 -27.32 14.20 24.61
N SER A 215 -26.16 14.57 25.19
CA SER A 215 -25.51 13.87 26.30
C SER A 215 -25.82 14.57 27.62
#